data_AF-A0A956CJ44-F1
#
_entry.id   AF-A0A956CJ44-F1
#
_cell.length_a   1.000
_cell.length_b   1.000
_cell.length_c   1.000
_cell.angle_alpha   90.00
_cell.angle_beta   90.00
_cell.angle_gamma   90.00
#
_symmetry.space_group_name_H-M   'P 1'
#
loop_
_entity.id
_entity.type
_entity.pdbx_description
1 polymer ?
#
loop_
_entity_poly.entity_id
_entity_poly.type
_entity_poly.pdbx_seq_one_letter_code
_entity_poly.pdbx_strand_id
1 'polypeptide(L)'
;MRRFVWVSLSVLALGCGSSTSGGSGTGGNGGGGGAAPQSLVNGLRVSEVSIYQGLKIPLEVEGVPVDPRPTPVVQGREALLRVFVQPNPDWQPREVIVRLELSNSQGLVGAQEIRRVVNGGSVEADFMSAFNFDVAATDIAPDTTYSVGIYEVEPSQTAPSPGSRFPETGVAWLGALDDGPQIKMVLVPVQWNADGSGRLPDVSEAQVEKLRQQMYKMYPVRKVDIRVREPLSWNQNVSAFGQGWGELLQTVLYWRQDDLKNNVASDDEYYYGMFNPSNSFFSYCQQGCVAGLSSGSVSPKDSFLRGSIGLGYPGEYTAGTFVHETGHAHGRLHAPCPPFGQIQSVDPAFPYGDGGIGTWGYDLLTHQLIDPGGASKDMMGYCDPTWISDYTYTALFNRIAAVNGVADVITLAPQKSWQTISIAADGSLAVGVPFRVRGTPDGEPREVEVTGPGGSSRTVTGYFYPYSHIPGGMVLIPEPQAGDRAVRIGGRHLAL
;
A
#
# COMPACT_ATOMS: atom_id res chain seq x y z
N MET A 1 -45.31 -20.75 -31.92
CA MET A 1 -44.65 -22.05 -31.66
C MET A 1 -43.29 -22.07 -32.37
N ARG A 2 -42.29 -22.74 -31.78
CA ARG A 2 -40.87 -22.94 -32.20
C ARG A 2 -39.91 -21.93 -31.54
N ARG A 3 -39.24 -22.25 -30.43
CA ARG A 3 -38.17 -23.24 -30.10
C ARG A 3 -36.76 -22.77 -30.46
N PHE A 4 -35.97 -22.57 -29.40
CA PHE A 4 -34.53 -22.41 -29.27
C PHE A 4 -33.70 -23.51 -29.96
N VAL A 5 -32.48 -23.17 -30.40
CA VAL A 5 -31.29 -24.05 -30.37
C VAL A 5 -30.02 -23.20 -30.16
N TRP A 6 -29.19 -23.63 -29.20
CA TRP A 6 -27.81 -23.21 -28.93
C TRP A 6 -26.83 -24.10 -29.72
N VAL A 7 -25.66 -23.58 -30.10
CA VAL A 7 -24.56 -24.38 -30.68
C VAL A 7 -23.30 -24.20 -29.82
N SER A 8 -22.80 -25.32 -29.31
CA SER A 8 -21.47 -25.50 -28.71
C SER A 8 -20.52 -26.11 -29.74
N LEU A 9 -19.24 -25.77 -29.69
CA LEU A 9 -18.21 -26.34 -30.57
C LEU A 9 -17.05 -26.91 -29.73
N SER A 10 -16.81 -28.21 -29.89
CA SER A 10 -15.64 -28.95 -29.39
C SER A 10 -15.06 -29.74 -30.57
N VAL A 11 -13.74 -29.72 -30.76
CA VAL A 11 -13.05 -30.55 -31.77
C VAL A 11 -11.96 -31.40 -31.11
N LEU A 12 -12.11 -32.71 -31.30
CA LEU A 12 -11.17 -33.79 -30.99
C LEU A 12 -10.10 -33.93 -32.09
N ALA A 13 -8.89 -34.36 -31.72
CA ALA A 13 -7.94 -34.98 -32.65
C ALA A 13 -7.39 -36.28 -32.04
N LEU A 14 -7.39 -37.35 -32.85
CA LEU A 14 -6.98 -38.72 -32.55
C LEU A 14 -5.95 -39.15 -33.61
N GLY A 15 -4.91 -39.88 -33.20
CA GLY A 15 -3.98 -40.56 -34.11
C GLY A 15 -2.86 -41.35 -33.40
N CYS A 16 -3.12 -42.63 -33.09
CA CYS A 16 -2.10 -43.70 -32.91
C CYS A 16 -1.52 -44.08 -34.29
N GLY A 17 -0.35 -44.71 -34.52
CA GLY A 17 0.68 -45.37 -33.72
C GLY A 17 1.43 -46.37 -34.64
N SER A 18 2.68 -46.77 -34.32
CA SER A 18 3.26 -48.12 -34.46
C SER A 18 4.80 -48.13 -34.65
N SER A 19 5.40 -49.21 -34.13
CA SER A 19 6.80 -49.50 -33.80
C SER A 19 7.51 -50.41 -34.81
N THR A 20 8.86 -50.40 -34.90
CA THR A 20 9.75 -51.61 -34.76
C THR A 20 11.27 -51.33 -34.95
N SER A 21 12.05 -51.85 -33.97
CA SER A 21 13.39 -52.49 -33.98
C SER A 21 14.61 -52.01 -34.81
N GLY A 22 15.72 -51.74 -34.09
CA GLY A 22 16.96 -52.54 -34.15
C GLY A 22 18.14 -52.08 -35.05
N GLY A 23 19.25 -51.64 -34.44
CA GLY A 23 20.55 -51.48 -35.12
C GLY A 23 21.64 -50.81 -34.27
N SER A 24 22.65 -51.58 -33.90
CA SER A 24 23.81 -51.26 -33.05
C SER A 24 24.76 -50.19 -33.60
N GLY A 25 25.24 -49.29 -32.74
CA GLY A 25 26.36 -48.39 -32.98
C GLY A 25 27.11 -48.07 -31.67
N THR A 26 28.32 -48.59 -31.57
CA THR A 26 29.28 -48.41 -30.48
C THR A 26 29.92 -47.01 -30.45
N GLY A 27 30.17 -46.49 -29.25
CA GLY A 27 31.36 -45.67 -28.95
C GLY A 27 31.17 -44.14 -29.04
N GLY A 28 31.20 -43.48 -27.89
CA GLY A 28 31.26 -42.02 -27.80
C GLY A 28 31.13 -41.53 -26.37
N ASN A 29 32.21 -41.69 -25.58
CA ASN A 29 32.35 -41.11 -24.25
C ASN A 29 32.43 -39.58 -24.38
N GLY A 30 31.28 -38.91 -24.39
CA GLY A 30 31.18 -37.46 -24.34
C GLY A 30 31.23 -36.99 -22.90
N GLY A 31 32.45 -36.81 -22.39
CA GLY A 31 32.70 -36.26 -21.06
C GLY A 31 31.98 -34.92 -20.91
N GLY A 32 31.14 -34.82 -19.87
CA GLY A 32 30.65 -33.56 -19.38
C GLY A 32 31.84 -32.70 -18.99
N GLY A 33 32.16 -31.70 -19.82
CA GLY A 33 33.04 -30.62 -19.45
C GLY A 33 32.37 -29.82 -18.35
N GLY A 34 32.56 -30.25 -17.10
CA GLY A 34 32.27 -29.41 -15.95
C GLY A 34 33.14 -28.16 -16.10
N ALA A 35 32.51 -27.00 -16.21
CA ALA A 35 33.21 -25.73 -16.10
C ALA A 35 34.06 -25.78 -14.83
N ALA A 36 35.34 -25.42 -14.95
CA ALA A 36 36.21 -25.34 -13.78
C ALA A 36 35.56 -24.44 -12.72
N PRO A 37 35.67 -24.77 -11.42
CA PRO A 37 35.11 -23.92 -10.37
C PRO A 37 35.68 -22.50 -10.50
N GLN A 38 34.80 -21.52 -10.65
CA GLN A 38 35.17 -20.11 -10.77
C GLN A 38 35.75 -19.61 -9.45
N SER A 39 36.88 -18.91 -9.52
CA SER A 39 37.51 -18.27 -8.37
C SER A 39 36.80 -16.97 -8.01
N LEU A 40 36.67 -16.69 -6.73
CA LEU A 40 36.26 -15.37 -6.26
C LEU A 40 37.22 -14.29 -6.79
N VAL A 41 36.70 -13.09 -7.03
CA VAL A 41 37.48 -11.94 -7.53
C VAL A 41 38.41 -11.41 -6.45
N ASN A 42 39.65 -11.06 -6.83
CA ASN A 42 40.55 -10.34 -5.95
C ASN A 42 40.50 -8.82 -6.24
N GLY A 43 40.55 -8.00 -5.18
CA GLY A 43 40.65 -6.54 -5.29
C GLY A 43 39.31 -5.82 -5.50
N LEU A 44 38.18 -6.52 -5.36
CA LEU A 44 36.84 -5.96 -5.48
C LEU A 44 35.93 -6.58 -4.42
N ARG A 45 35.29 -5.74 -3.62
CA ARG A 45 34.37 -6.19 -2.56
C ARG A 45 32.93 -5.81 -2.85
N VAL A 46 31.99 -6.58 -2.31
CA VAL A 46 30.61 -6.14 -2.10
C VAL A 46 30.65 -5.06 -1.01
N SER A 47 30.17 -3.87 -1.33
CA SER A 47 30.11 -2.75 -0.37
C SER A 47 28.73 -2.59 0.25
N GLU A 48 27.68 -3.03 -0.46
CA GLU A 48 26.31 -3.01 0.03
C GLU A 48 25.45 -3.97 -0.80
N VAL A 49 24.50 -4.63 -0.14
CA VAL A 49 23.37 -5.29 -0.81
C VAL A 49 22.08 -4.65 -0.31
N SER A 50 21.26 -4.16 -1.24
CA SER A 50 19.98 -3.51 -0.96
C SER A 50 18.86 -4.12 -1.79
N ILE A 51 17.68 -4.26 -1.22
CA ILE A 51 16.46 -4.67 -1.92
C ILE A 51 15.47 -3.51 -2.03
N TYR A 52 14.77 -3.40 -3.15
CA TYR A 52 13.89 -2.30 -3.47
C TYR A 52 12.48 -2.81 -3.75
N GLN A 53 11.53 -2.41 -2.90
CA GLN A 53 10.10 -2.75 -3.01
C GLN A 53 9.23 -1.49 -2.93
N GLY A 54 9.53 -0.50 -3.78
CA GLY A 54 9.02 0.87 -3.66
C GLY A 54 10.02 1.80 -2.97
N LEU A 55 10.79 1.27 -2.02
CA LEU A 55 11.86 1.94 -1.29
C LEU A 55 13.09 1.05 -1.17
N LYS A 56 14.27 1.68 -1.05
CA LYS A 56 15.54 1.06 -0.70
C LYS A 56 15.47 0.51 0.72
N ILE A 57 15.78 -0.77 0.86
CA ILE A 57 15.92 -1.48 2.12
C ILE A 57 17.31 -2.11 2.15
N PRO A 58 18.25 -1.56 2.93
CA PRO A 58 19.58 -2.14 3.03
C PRO A 58 19.53 -3.48 3.76
N LEU A 59 20.15 -4.49 3.17
CA LEU A 59 20.28 -5.85 3.72
C LEU A 59 21.63 -6.03 4.41
N GLU A 60 22.69 -5.45 3.85
CA GLU A 60 24.03 -5.39 4.43
C GLU A 60 24.76 -4.14 3.94
N VAL A 61 25.63 -3.58 4.78
CA VAL A 61 26.54 -2.48 4.42
C VAL A 61 27.94 -2.80 4.94
N GLU A 62 28.94 -2.72 4.06
CA GLU A 62 30.36 -2.98 4.33
C GLU A 62 30.59 -4.32 5.07
N GLY A 63 29.86 -5.36 4.64
CA GLY A 63 29.98 -6.71 5.17
C GLY A 63 29.21 -6.95 6.48
N VAL A 64 28.45 -5.96 6.95
CA VAL A 64 27.66 -6.06 8.19
C VAL A 64 26.17 -6.16 7.83
N PRO A 65 25.46 -7.23 8.23
CA PRO A 65 24.00 -7.30 8.07
C PRO A 65 23.30 -6.12 8.76
N VAL A 66 22.30 -5.54 8.10
CA VAL A 66 21.48 -4.47 8.71
C VAL A 66 20.29 -5.10 9.44
N ASP A 67 20.32 -5.01 10.77
CA ASP A 67 19.27 -5.48 11.68
C ASP A 67 19.28 -4.64 12.99
N PRO A 68 18.15 -4.03 13.42
CA PRO A 68 16.86 -3.96 12.74
C PRO A 68 16.93 -3.10 11.48
N ARG A 69 16.09 -3.43 10.49
CA ARG A 69 15.94 -2.63 9.27
C ARG A 69 14.99 -1.46 9.49
N PRO A 70 15.22 -0.30 8.84
CA PRO A 70 14.35 0.86 8.95
C PRO A 70 13.01 0.68 8.24
N THR A 71 12.93 -0.26 7.29
CA THR A 71 11.74 -0.52 6.47
C THR A 71 11.62 -2.04 6.23
N PRO A 72 10.40 -2.60 6.28
CA PRO A 72 10.20 -4.04 6.16
C PRO A 72 10.34 -4.51 4.71
N VAL A 73 10.97 -5.68 4.52
CA VAL A 73 10.89 -6.45 3.28
C VAL A 73 9.56 -7.19 3.28
N VAL A 74 8.75 -7.00 2.26
CA VAL A 74 7.43 -7.61 2.11
C VAL A 74 7.59 -8.94 1.39
N GLN A 75 7.18 -10.05 2.02
CA GLN A 75 7.21 -11.35 1.35
C GLN A 75 6.28 -11.34 0.12
N GLY A 76 6.50 -12.21 -0.86
CA GLY A 76 5.57 -12.40 -1.98
C GLY A 76 5.35 -11.15 -2.85
N ARG A 77 6.26 -10.18 -2.81
CA ARG A 77 6.24 -8.97 -3.62
C ARG A 77 7.52 -8.90 -4.44
N GLU A 78 7.41 -8.65 -5.73
CA GLU A 78 8.59 -8.50 -6.59
C GLU A 78 9.49 -7.36 -6.12
N ALA A 79 10.77 -7.46 -6.43
CA ALA A 79 11.76 -6.49 -5.98
C ALA A 79 12.91 -6.36 -6.97
N LEU A 80 13.60 -5.23 -6.90
CA LEU A 80 14.94 -5.10 -7.45
C LEU A 80 15.97 -5.32 -6.32
N LEU A 81 16.88 -6.28 -6.47
CA LEU A 81 18.02 -6.43 -5.56
C LEU A 81 19.27 -5.85 -6.23
N ARG A 82 19.91 -4.88 -5.58
CA ARG A 82 21.10 -4.19 -6.07
C ARG A 82 22.30 -4.57 -5.24
N VAL A 83 23.35 -5.02 -5.92
CA VAL A 83 24.67 -5.32 -5.37
C VAL A 83 25.61 -4.19 -5.75
N PHE A 84 26.07 -3.45 -4.74
CA PHE A 84 27.06 -2.40 -4.87
C PHE A 84 28.44 -2.99 -4.66
N VAL A 85 29.40 -2.53 -5.46
CA VAL A 85 30.78 -2.98 -5.38
C VAL A 85 31.72 -1.81 -5.15
N GLN A 86 32.82 -2.05 -4.44
CA GLN A 86 33.87 -1.07 -4.25
C GLN A 86 35.24 -1.69 -4.61
N PRO A 87 35.91 -1.18 -5.65
CA PRO A 87 37.25 -1.61 -5.98
C PRO A 87 38.29 -1.16 -4.95
N ASN A 88 39.32 -1.98 -4.75
CA ASN A 88 40.53 -1.62 -4.01
C ASN A 88 41.40 -0.62 -4.81
N PRO A 89 42.34 0.10 -4.16
CA PRO A 89 43.17 1.11 -4.84
C PRO A 89 44.01 0.59 -6.02
N ASP A 90 44.37 -0.69 -6.03
CA ASP A 90 45.15 -1.35 -7.07
C ASP A 90 44.30 -2.01 -8.18
N TRP A 91 42.96 -1.89 -8.09
CA TRP A 91 42.04 -2.48 -9.04
C TRP A 91 42.32 -2.04 -10.47
N GLN A 92 42.44 -3.03 -11.35
CA GLN A 92 42.46 -2.82 -12.80
C GLN A 92 41.09 -3.15 -13.38
N PRO A 93 40.46 -2.24 -14.13
CA PRO A 93 39.18 -2.49 -14.77
C PRO A 93 39.19 -3.77 -15.59
N ARG A 94 38.30 -4.69 -15.24
CA ARG A 94 38.10 -5.95 -15.95
C ARG A 94 36.69 -6.46 -15.76
N GLU A 95 36.31 -7.41 -16.60
CA GLU A 95 35.03 -8.10 -16.50
C GLU A 95 35.00 -9.04 -15.31
N VAL A 96 33.88 -9.03 -14.57
CA VAL A 96 33.60 -9.92 -13.46
C VAL A 96 32.20 -10.52 -13.62
N ILE A 97 31.92 -11.58 -12.87
CA ILE A 97 30.60 -12.20 -12.76
C ILE A 97 30.09 -11.94 -11.36
N VAL A 98 28.97 -11.22 -11.21
CA VAL A 98 28.26 -11.11 -9.94
C VAL A 98 27.12 -12.12 -9.96
N ARG A 99 27.10 -13.03 -8.99
CA ARG A 99 26.06 -14.04 -8.81
C ARG A 99 25.23 -13.72 -7.58
N LEU A 100 23.91 -13.71 -7.74
CA LEU A 100 22.93 -13.74 -6.67
C LEU A 100 22.33 -15.15 -6.57
N GLU A 101 22.31 -15.71 -5.37
CA GLU A 101 21.62 -16.97 -5.06
C GLU A 101 20.60 -16.72 -3.94
N LEU A 102 19.36 -17.13 -4.18
CA LEU A 102 18.25 -17.11 -3.24
C LEU A 102 17.87 -18.55 -2.90
N SER A 103 17.76 -18.87 -1.62
CA SER A 103 17.44 -20.20 -1.12
C SER A 103 16.43 -20.14 0.01
N ASN A 104 15.60 -21.17 0.16
CA ASN A 104 14.68 -21.33 1.27
C ASN A 104 14.72 -22.79 1.78
N SER A 105 13.76 -23.20 2.62
CA SER A 105 13.65 -24.57 3.11
C SER A 105 13.52 -25.65 2.02
N GLN A 106 13.17 -25.28 0.78
CA GLN A 106 13.09 -26.18 -0.38
C GLN A 106 14.41 -26.26 -1.17
N GLY A 107 15.44 -25.50 -0.79
CA GLY A 107 16.72 -25.41 -1.49
C GLY A 107 16.88 -24.12 -2.28
N LEU A 108 17.64 -24.16 -3.38
CA LEU A 108 17.84 -23.02 -4.26
C LEU A 108 16.55 -22.69 -5.02
N VAL A 109 16.02 -21.49 -4.85
CA VAL A 109 14.78 -21.03 -5.50
C VAL A 109 15.02 -20.01 -6.60
N GLY A 110 16.13 -19.27 -6.53
CA GLY A 110 16.54 -18.34 -7.58
C GLY A 110 18.06 -18.25 -7.67
N ALA A 111 18.59 -18.20 -8.89
CA ALA A 111 19.99 -17.91 -9.13
C ALA A 111 20.15 -17.09 -10.42
N GLN A 112 20.90 -16.00 -10.33
CA GLN A 112 21.11 -15.08 -11.45
C GLN A 112 22.58 -14.64 -11.50
N GLU A 113 23.07 -14.38 -12.70
CA GLU A 113 24.43 -13.86 -12.93
C GLU A 113 24.38 -12.65 -13.84
N ILE A 114 25.19 -11.64 -13.52
CA ILE A 114 25.44 -10.49 -14.39
C ILE A 114 26.93 -10.40 -14.65
N ARG A 115 27.31 -10.27 -15.93
CA ARG A 115 28.70 -10.09 -16.37
C ARG A 115 28.91 -8.66 -16.84
N ARG A 116 29.90 -7.97 -16.28
CA ARG A 116 30.21 -6.59 -16.69
C ARG A 116 31.63 -6.19 -16.29
N VAL A 117 32.20 -5.26 -17.05
CA VAL A 117 33.43 -4.54 -16.67
C VAL A 117 33.15 -3.60 -15.49
N VAL A 118 33.96 -3.70 -14.44
CA VAL A 118 33.90 -2.79 -13.28
C VAL A 118 34.96 -1.71 -13.45
N ASN A 119 34.52 -0.48 -13.74
CA ASN A 119 35.40 0.67 -13.94
C ASN A 119 35.64 1.49 -12.66
N GLY A 120 34.83 1.28 -11.61
CA GLY A 120 34.84 2.07 -10.38
C GLY A 120 33.86 1.53 -9.35
N GLY A 121 33.76 2.23 -8.22
CA GLY A 121 32.78 1.93 -7.17
C GLY A 121 31.35 2.26 -7.60
N SER A 122 30.40 1.50 -7.08
CA SER A 122 28.97 1.74 -7.32
C SER A 122 28.49 3.00 -6.59
N VAL A 123 27.58 3.73 -7.22
CA VAL A 123 26.92 4.93 -6.71
C VAL A 123 25.43 4.78 -6.88
N GLU A 124 24.67 5.13 -5.84
CA GLU A 124 23.22 4.95 -5.76
C GLU A 124 22.46 5.51 -6.98
N ALA A 125 22.71 6.77 -7.30
CA ALA A 125 22.08 7.50 -8.41
C ALA A 125 22.47 6.99 -9.81
N ASP A 126 23.60 6.28 -9.94
CA ASP A 126 24.02 5.68 -11.21
C ASP A 126 23.57 4.22 -11.25
N PHE A 127 22.41 3.99 -11.83
CA PHE A 127 21.82 2.65 -11.99
C PHE A 127 22.79 1.66 -12.65
N MET A 128 23.66 2.13 -13.56
CA MET A 128 24.60 1.28 -14.29
C MET A 128 25.90 1.00 -13.54
N SER A 129 26.14 1.65 -12.41
CA SER A 129 27.32 1.41 -11.59
C SER A 129 27.17 0.22 -10.63
N ALA A 130 25.93 -0.17 -10.30
CA ALA A 130 25.59 -1.34 -9.48
C ALA A 130 25.16 -2.54 -10.35
N PHE A 131 25.08 -3.73 -9.75
CA PHE A 131 24.54 -4.93 -10.40
C PHE A 131 23.10 -5.13 -9.91
N ASN A 132 22.13 -5.03 -10.82
CA ASN A 132 20.71 -4.99 -10.48
C ASN A 132 20.04 -6.29 -10.95
N PHE A 133 19.45 -7.03 -10.01
CA PHE A 133 18.78 -8.31 -10.23
C PHE A 133 17.27 -8.15 -9.98
N ASP A 134 16.45 -8.57 -10.94
CA ASP A 134 15.00 -8.64 -10.75
C ASP A 134 14.67 -9.89 -9.93
N VAL A 135 14.07 -9.72 -8.76
CA VAL A 135 13.69 -10.82 -7.87
C VAL A 135 12.19 -11.06 -7.98
N ALA A 136 11.82 -12.27 -8.41
CA ALA A 136 10.42 -12.65 -8.54
C ALA A 136 9.74 -12.72 -7.18
N ALA A 137 8.46 -12.33 -7.12
CA ALA A 137 7.64 -12.41 -5.92
C ALA A 137 7.65 -13.82 -5.28
N THR A 138 7.67 -14.87 -6.09
CA THR A 138 7.67 -16.28 -5.64
C THR A 138 8.94 -16.69 -4.88
N ASP A 139 10.04 -15.94 -5.06
CA ASP A 139 11.35 -16.29 -4.49
C ASP A 139 11.55 -15.60 -3.12
N ILE A 140 10.63 -14.71 -2.73
CA ILE A 140 10.65 -13.97 -1.47
C ILE A 140 9.63 -14.59 -0.49
N ALA A 141 10.05 -15.63 0.22
CA ALA A 141 9.32 -16.28 1.30
C ALA A 141 9.88 -15.85 2.68
N PRO A 142 9.18 -16.12 3.81
CA PRO A 142 9.64 -15.72 5.15
C PRO A 142 10.98 -16.34 5.55
N ASP A 143 11.27 -17.54 5.03
CA ASP A 143 12.49 -18.29 5.24
C ASP A 143 13.52 -18.10 4.11
N THR A 144 13.28 -17.19 3.17
CA THR A 144 14.25 -16.89 2.12
C THR A 144 15.54 -16.36 2.73
N THR A 145 16.63 -16.89 2.23
CA THR A 145 18.02 -16.52 2.50
C THR A 145 18.70 -16.17 1.18
N TYR A 146 19.77 -15.39 1.25
CA TYR A 146 20.52 -14.97 0.07
C TYR A 146 22.02 -15.09 0.28
N SER A 147 22.74 -15.25 -0.84
CA SER A 147 24.16 -14.94 -0.89
C SER A 147 24.52 -14.28 -2.21
N VAL A 148 25.57 -13.45 -2.17
CA VAL A 148 26.11 -12.75 -3.33
C VAL A 148 27.59 -13.05 -3.41
N GLY A 149 28.09 -13.37 -4.60
CA GLY A 149 29.51 -13.56 -4.85
C GLY A 149 29.96 -12.85 -6.12
N ILE A 150 31.18 -12.33 -6.10
CA ILE A 150 31.84 -11.76 -7.26
C ILE A 150 32.98 -12.69 -7.68
N TYR A 151 32.96 -13.13 -8.93
CA TYR A 151 33.84 -14.14 -9.49
C TYR A 151 34.62 -13.60 -10.68
N GLU A 152 35.84 -14.12 -10.86
CA GLU A 152 36.59 -13.90 -12.10
C GLU A 152 35.91 -14.63 -13.26
N VAL A 153 35.97 -14.05 -14.47
CA VAL A 153 35.45 -14.70 -15.69
C VAL A 153 36.30 -15.93 -16.05
N GLU A 154 37.62 -15.78 -15.95
CA GLU A 154 38.60 -16.85 -16.12
C GLU A 154 39.16 -17.27 -14.76
N PRO A 155 39.27 -18.57 -14.46
CA PRO A 155 39.83 -19.03 -13.19
C PRO A 155 41.24 -18.47 -12.97
N SER A 156 41.44 -17.72 -11.88
CA SER A 156 42.76 -17.23 -11.47
C SER A 156 43.25 -18.00 -10.23
N GLN A 157 44.56 -17.94 -9.95
CA GLN A 157 45.10 -18.63 -8.78
C GLN A 157 44.49 -18.08 -7.48
N THR A 158 44.32 -18.97 -6.51
CA THR A 158 43.77 -18.75 -5.17
C THR A 158 44.51 -17.63 -4.42
N ALA A 159 44.03 -16.39 -4.57
CA ALA A 159 44.38 -15.28 -3.70
C ALA A 159 43.26 -15.04 -2.67
N PRO A 160 43.56 -14.52 -1.47
CA PRO A 160 42.54 -14.05 -0.56
C PRO A 160 41.62 -13.06 -1.27
N SER A 161 40.32 -13.30 -1.21
CA SER A 161 39.30 -12.46 -1.84
C SER A 161 38.39 -11.87 -0.75
N PRO A 162 38.94 -11.07 0.19
CA PRO A 162 38.16 -10.55 1.30
C PRO A 162 37.03 -9.64 0.79
N GLY A 163 35.82 -9.85 1.30
CA GLY A 163 34.65 -9.06 0.92
C GLY A 163 34.11 -9.32 -0.48
N SER A 164 34.69 -10.21 -1.29
CA SER A 164 34.17 -10.54 -2.62
C SER A 164 32.90 -11.40 -2.58
N ARG A 165 32.44 -11.79 -1.39
CA ARG A 165 31.24 -12.58 -1.14
C ARG A 165 30.56 -12.09 0.12
N PHE A 166 29.23 -12.01 0.08
CA PHE A 166 28.39 -11.79 1.25
C PHE A 166 27.31 -12.87 1.40
N PRO A 167 27.15 -13.47 2.59
CA PRO A 167 28.12 -13.47 3.69
C PRO A 167 29.45 -14.10 3.25
N GLU A 168 30.52 -13.97 4.04
CA GLU A 168 31.79 -14.65 3.74
C GLU A 168 31.61 -16.17 3.62
N THR A 169 30.74 -16.74 4.46
CA THR A 169 30.38 -18.17 4.45
C THR A 169 28.88 -18.36 4.65
N GLY A 170 28.29 -19.37 4.01
CA GLY A 170 26.86 -19.68 4.18
C GLY A 170 25.95 -18.65 3.49
N VAL A 171 24.81 -18.36 4.10
CA VAL A 171 23.75 -17.48 3.57
C VAL A 171 23.26 -16.51 4.65
N ALA A 172 22.73 -15.35 4.24
CA ALA A 172 22.10 -14.37 5.13
C ALA A 172 20.58 -14.45 5.02
N TRP A 173 19.87 -14.13 6.11
CA TRP A 173 18.41 -14.08 6.10
C TRP A 173 17.90 -12.85 5.34
N LEU A 174 16.97 -13.06 4.39
CA LEU A 174 16.36 -11.98 3.64
C LEU A 174 15.39 -11.16 4.50
N GLY A 175 14.86 -11.71 5.61
CA GLY A 175 14.03 -10.95 6.55
C GLY A 175 12.68 -10.49 5.98
N ALA A 176 12.09 -11.30 5.09
CA ALA A 176 10.79 -11.00 4.50
C ALA A 176 9.65 -11.24 5.51
N LEU A 177 8.75 -10.28 5.63
CA LEU A 177 7.67 -10.27 6.61
C LEU A 177 6.30 -10.37 5.93
N ASP A 178 5.35 -10.98 6.64
CA ASP A 178 3.98 -11.17 6.21
C ASP A 178 3.09 -9.98 6.58
N ASP A 179 2.58 -9.25 5.58
CA ASP A 179 1.53 -8.24 5.68
C ASP A 179 0.11 -8.76 5.34
N GLY A 180 -0.03 -10.05 5.02
CA GLY A 180 -1.25 -10.64 4.45
C GLY A 180 -1.24 -10.68 2.91
N PRO A 181 -2.28 -11.25 2.29
CA PRO A 181 -2.25 -11.61 0.88
C PRO A 181 -2.45 -10.43 -0.08
N GLN A 182 -3.19 -9.40 0.34
CA GLN A 182 -3.62 -8.29 -0.50
C GLN A 182 -4.23 -7.15 0.32
N ILE A 183 -4.33 -5.97 -0.29
CA ILE A 183 -5.27 -4.92 0.12
C ILE A 183 -6.54 -5.03 -0.73
N LYS A 184 -7.71 -4.87 -0.10
CA LYS A 184 -9.03 -4.97 -0.76
C LYS A 184 -9.74 -3.63 -0.75
N MET A 185 -10.04 -3.13 -1.93
CA MET A 185 -10.70 -1.85 -2.17
C MET A 185 -12.06 -2.07 -2.83
N VAL A 186 -13.06 -1.34 -2.35
CA VAL A 186 -14.42 -1.32 -2.89
C VAL A 186 -14.71 0.07 -3.38
N LEU A 187 -14.74 0.25 -4.69
CA LEU A 187 -15.15 1.53 -5.27
C LEU A 187 -16.67 1.62 -5.20
N VAL A 188 -17.17 2.74 -4.67
CA VAL A 188 -18.60 3.07 -4.63
C VAL A 188 -18.83 4.22 -5.61
N PRO A 189 -19.33 3.94 -6.83
CA PRO A 189 -19.71 5.00 -7.76
C PRO A 189 -20.88 5.77 -7.16
N VAL A 190 -20.74 7.08 -6.97
CA VAL A 190 -21.84 7.91 -6.49
C VAL A 190 -22.54 8.52 -7.69
N GLN A 191 -23.79 8.11 -7.91
CA GLN A 191 -24.66 8.71 -8.91
C GLN A 191 -25.12 10.08 -8.44
N TRP A 192 -24.68 11.11 -9.14
CA TRP A 192 -24.92 12.49 -8.79
C TRP A 192 -26.29 12.97 -9.28
N ASN A 193 -27.25 13.03 -8.36
CA ASN A 193 -28.63 13.46 -8.60
C ASN A 193 -28.96 14.83 -7.99
N ALA A 194 -28.01 15.48 -7.30
CA ALA A 194 -28.24 16.77 -6.64
C ALA A 194 -28.62 17.92 -7.60
N ASP A 195 -28.19 17.83 -8.86
CA ASP A 195 -28.56 18.75 -9.95
C ASP A 195 -29.41 18.08 -11.04
N GLY A 196 -29.93 16.87 -10.78
CA GLY A 196 -30.72 16.09 -11.74
C GLY A 196 -29.93 15.50 -12.90
N SER A 197 -28.59 15.57 -12.91
CA SER A 197 -27.79 15.09 -14.03
C SER A 197 -27.61 13.58 -14.12
N GLY A 198 -27.69 12.86 -12.99
CA GLY A 198 -27.44 11.42 -12.92
C GLY A 198 -26.00 11.02 -13.26
N ARG A 199 -25.04 11.95 -13.18
CA ARG A 199 -23.63 11.68 -13.55
C ARG A 199 -23.02 10.59 -12.70
N LEU A 200 -22.17 9.78 -13.30
CA LEU A 200 -21.34 8.79 -12.63
C LEU A 200 -19.85 9.15 -12.79
N PRO A 201 -19.00 8.75 -11.82
CA PRO A 201 -17.55 8.79 -11.98
C PRO A 201 -17.07 7.80 -13.05
N ASP A 202 -15.85 7.99 -13.56
CA ASP A 202 -15.22 7.00 -14.44
C ASP A 202 -14.72 5.81 -13.60
N VAL A 203 -15.35 4.66 -13.79
CA VAL A 203 -14.97 3.37 -13.21
C VAL A 203 -14.69 2.32 -14.28
N SER A 204 -14.30 2.78 -15.48
CA SER A 204 -13.80 1.90 -16.54
C SER A 204 -12.58 1.12 -16.08
N GLU A 205 -12.32 -0.04 -16.71
CA GLU A 205 -11.14 -0.86 -16.41
C GLU A 205 -9.84 -0.05 -16.50
N ALA A 206 -9.73 0.85 -17.47
CA ALA A 206 -8.56 1.71 -17.65
C ALA A 206 -8.35 2.68 -16.47
N GLN A 207 -9.43 3.27 -15.94
CA GLN A 207 -9.31 4.15 -14.77
C GLN A 207 -9.06 3.35 -13.49
N VAL A 208 -9.73 2.21 -13.30
CA VAL A 208 -9.51 1.31 -12.16
C VAL A 208 -8.07 0.79 -12.13
N GLU A 209 -7.48 0.51 -13.29
CA GLU A 209 -6.08 0.10 -13.40
C GLU A 209 -5.10 1.19 -12.95
N LYS A 210 -5.37 2.47 -13.24
CA LYS A 210 -4.57 3.59 -12.71
C LYS A 210 -4.62 3.65 -11.19
N LEU A 211 -5.80 3.48 -10.59
CA LEU A 211 -5.95 3.43 -9.12
C LEU A 211 -5.14 2.26 -8.53
N ARG A 212 -5.22 1.09 -9.19
CA ARG A 212 -4.49 -0.12 -8.79
C ARG A 212 -2.99 0.08 -8.84
N GLN A 213 -2.46 0.59 -9.96
CA GLN A 213 -1.04 0.83 -10.17
C GLN A 213 -0.48 1.89 -9.23
N GLN A 214 -1.22 2.98 -9.01
CA GLN A 214 -0.82 4.03 -8.07
C GLN A 214 -0.70 3.48 -6.64
N MET A 215 -1.65 2.66 -6.21
CA MET A 215 -1.58 2.00 -4.90
C MET A 215 -0.44 1.00 -4.85
N TYR A 216 -0.29 0.16 -5.88
CA TYR A 216 0.74 -0.87 -5.94
C TYR A 216 2.16 -0.29 -5.84
N LYS A 217 2.45 0.84 -6.49
CA LYS A 217 3.79 1.44 -6.46
C LYS A 217 4.12 2.16 -5.14
N MET A 218 3.12 2.66 -4.41
CA MET A 218 3.32 3.44 -3.17
C MET A 218 3.10 2.64 -1.89
N TYR A 219 2.25 1.62 -1.89
CA TYR A 219 1.93 0.85 -0.68
C TYR A 219 2.85 -0.36 -0.51
N PRO A 220 3.07 -0.82 0.73
CA PRO A 220 3.82 -2.03 1.04
C PRO A 220 2.97 -3.29 0.79
N VAL A 221 2.51 -3.52 -0.44
CA VAL A 221 1.53 -4.58 -0.77
C VAL A 221 1.99 -5.50 -1.88
N ARG A 222 1.59 -6.77 -1.80
CA ARG A 222 1.81 -7.79 -2.85
C ARG A 222 0.80 -7.70 -3.98
N LYS A 223 -0.42 -7.29 -3.65
CA LYS A 223 -1.57 -7.31 -4.54
C LYS A 223 -2.61 -6.30 -4.11
N VAL A 224 -3.21 -5.64 -5.07
CA VAL A 224 -4.30 -4.68 -4.89
C VAL A 224 -5.54 -5.20 -5.61
N ASP A 225 -6.52 -5.63 -4.82
CA ASP A 225 -7.82 -6.07 -5.33
C ASP A 225 -8.79 -4.91 -5.28
N ILE A 226 -9.36 -4.58 -6.44
CA ILE A 226 -10.36 -3.52 -6.55
C ILE A 226 -11.61 -4.12 -7.19
N ARG A 227 -12.75 -4.01 -6.48
CA ARG A 227 -14.08 -4.29 -7.03
C ARG A 227 -14.92 -3.03 -7.05
N VAL A 228 -15.83 -2.94 -8.01
CA VAL A 228 -16.78 -1.83 -8.14
C VAL A 228 -18.14 -2.30 -7.63
N ARG A 229 -18.76 -1.53 -6.74
CA ARG A 229 -20.12 -1.77 -6.23
C ARG A 229 -21.17 -1.15 -7.14
N GLU A 230 -22.42 -1.58 -7.00
CA GLU A 230 -23.58 -0.86 -7.49
C GLU A 230 -23.59 0.61 -7.03
N PRO A 231 -24.03 1.56 -7.88
CA PRO A 231 -23.97 2.97 -7.56
C PRO A 231 -24.79 3.40 -6.34
N LEU A 232 -24.24 4.32 -5.55
CA LEU A 232 -24.93 5.07 -4.51
C LEU A 232 -25.65 6.26 -5.13
N SER A 233 -26.98 6.30 -5.08
CA SER A 233 -27.75 7.48 -5.46
C SER A 233 -27.59 8.60 -4.42
N TRP A 234 -27.18 9.79 -4.87
CA TRP A 234 -26.92 10.93 -4.01
C TRP A 234 -27.58 12.21 -4.53
N ASN A 235 -28.47 12.81 -3.74
CA ASN A 235 -29.28 13.97 -4.15
C ASN A 235 -29.02 15.24 -3.32
N GLN A 236 -27.99 15.25 -2.48
CA GLN A 236 -27.61 16.41 -1.68
C GLN A 236 -26.41 17.13 -2.29
N ASN A 237 -26.34 18.45 -2.12
CA ASN A 237 -25.22 19.22 -2.66
C ASN A 237 -23.93 18.97 -1.87
N VAL A 238 -22.78 18.94 -2.56
CA VAL A 238 -21.44 18.84 -1.97
C VAL A 238 -20.58 19.94 -2.57
N SER A 239 -20.26 20.96 -1.77
CA SER A 239 -19.53 22.15 -2.20
C SER A 239 -18.02 21.90 -2.30
N ALA A 240 -17.33 22.66 -3.15
CA ALA A 240 -15.88 22.58 -3.32
C ALA A 240 -15.07 22.87 -2.04
N PHE A 241 -15.68 23.50 -1.03
CA PHE A 241 -15.03 23.93 0.21
C PHE A 241 -15.51 23.17 1.45
N GLY A 242 -15.95 21.92 1.28
CA GLY A 242 -16.14 20.98 2.39
C GLY A 242 -17.58 20.78 2.87
N GLN A 243 -18.52 21.69 2.58
CA GLN A 243 -19.93 21.47 2.94
C GLN A 243 -20.49 20.26 2.17
N GLY A 244 -21.17 19.33 2.84
CA GLY A 244 -21.74 18.11 2.25
C GLY A 244 -20.79 16.91 2.18
N TRP A 245 -19.47 17.12 2.36
CA TRP A 245 -18.49 16.03 2.25
C TRP A 245 -18.61 15.04 3.42
N GLY A 246 -18.82 15.53 4.64
CA GLY A 246 -18.97 14.69 5.82
C GLY A 246 -20.22 13.79 5.75
N GLU A 247 -21.32 14.32 5.20
CA GLU A 247 -22.57 13.60 5.01
C GLU A 247 -22.43 12.49 3.95
N LEU A 248 -21.75 12.78 2.83
CA LEU A 248 -21.47 11.79 1.80
C LEU A 248 -20.53 10.68 2.32
N LEU A 249 -19.44 11.06 3.00
CA LEU A 249 -18.50 10.11 3.59
C LEU A 249 -19.21 9.17 4.58
N GLN A 250 -20.01 9.72 5.49
CA GLN A 250 -20.78 8.91 6.45
C GLN A 250 -21.76 7.97 5.76
N THR A 251 -22.36 8.39 4.64
CA THR A 251 -23.26 7.53 3.86
C THR A 251 -22.50 6.34 3.24
N VAL A 252 -21.29 6.57 2.73
CA VAL A 252 -20.41 5.50 2.24
C VAL A 252 -20.00 4.54 3.36
N LEU A 253 -19.65 5.06 4.54
CA LEU A 253 -19.33 4.24 5.72
C LEU A 253 -20.54 3.43 6.22
N TYR A 254 -21.74 4.01 6.16
CA TYR A 254 -22.98 3.29 6.46
C TYR A 254 -23.24 2.16 5.47
N TRP A 255 -23.06 2.40 4.17
CA TRP A 255 -23.20 1.36 3.14
C TRP A 255 -22.24 0.21 3.37
N ARG A 256 -20.98 0.51 3.72
CA ARG A 256 -20.02 -0.52 4.14
C ARG A 256 -20.53 -1.36 5.31
N GLN A 257 -21.17 -0.74 6.31
CA GLN A 257 -21.72 -1.49 7.43
C GLN A 257 -22.93 -2.34 7.07
N ASP A 258 -23.79 -1.84 6.19
CA ASP A 258 -24.90 -2.64 5.68
C ASP A 258 -24.37 -3.85 4.90
N ASP A 259 -23.31 -3.67 4.10
CA ASP A 259 -22.63 -4.79 3.43
C ASP A 259 -22.02 -5.80 4.40
N LEU A 260 -21.37 -5.34 5.47
CA LEU A 260 -20.88 -6.24 6.52
C LEU A 260 -22.03 -7.03 7.16
N LYS A 261 -23.13 -6.35 7.48
CA LYS A 261 -24.33 -6.97 8.09
C LYS A 261 -24.95 -8.02 7.16
N ASN A 262 -24.90 -7.79 5.85
CA ASN A 262 -25.47 -8.64 4.83
C ASN A 262 -24.46 -9.66 4.25
N ASN A 263 -23.27 -9.80 4.84
CA ASN A 263 -22.18 -10.68 4.39
C ASN A 263 -21.72 -10.44 2.94
N VAL A 264 -21.81 -9.19 2.47
CA VAL A 264 -21.31 -8.73 1.16
C VAL A 264 -19.88 -8.19 1.27
N ALA A 265 -19.52 -7.62 2.42
CA ALA A 265 -18.17 -7.13 2.71
C ALA A 265 -17.48 -7.98 3.79
N SER A 266 -16.16 -7.88 3.84
CA SER A 266 -15.35 -8.38 4.96
C SER A 266 -14.70 -7.23 5.71
N ASP A 267 -14.27 -7.49 6.96
CA ASP A 267 -13.71 -6.44 7.79
C ASP A 267 -12.53 -5.76 7.10
N ASP A 268 -11.63 -6.51 6.46
CA ASP A 268 -10.43 -6.08 5.71
C ASP A 268 -10.68 -5.30 4.40
N GLU A 269 -11.93 -5.03 4.02
CA GLU A 269 -12.25 -4.18 2.88
C GLU A 269 -12.33 -2.68 3.24
N TYR A 270 -11.71 -1.86 2.39
CA TYR A 270 -11.76 -0.40 2.43
C TYR A 270 -12.66 0.14 1.32
N TYR A 271 -13.58 1.04 1.68
CA TYR A 271 -14.54 1.63 0.75
C TYR A 271 -14.04 2.99 0.24
N TYR A 272 -14.20 3.25 -1.05
CA TYR A 272 -13.83 4.53 -1.64
C TYR A 272 -14.96 5.06 -2.52
N GLY A 273 -15.66 6.10 -2.05
CA GLY A 273 -16.74 6.74 -2.80
C GLY A 273 -16.20 7.72 -3.83
N MET A 274 -16.53 7.50 -5.10
CA MET A 274 -16.12 8.38 -6.20
C MET A 274 -17.32 9.19 -6.71
N PHE A 275 -17.18 10.49 -6.86
CA PHE A 275 -18.30 11.34 -7.28
C PHE A 275 -17.88 12.52 -8.16
N ASN A 276 -18.78 12.97 -9.04
CA ASN A 276 -18.56 14.06 -10.00
C ASN A 276 -19.61 15.18 -9.81
N PRO A 277 -19.35 16.12 -8.88
CA PRO A 277 -20.32 17.16 -8.51
C PRO A 277 -20.54 18.22 -9.61
N SER A 278 -19.64 18.28 -10.59
CA SER A 278 -19.75 19.12 -11.79
C SER A 278 -19.32 18.35 -13.05
N ASN A 279 -19.48 18.96 -14.23
CA ASN A 279 -19.11 18.33 -15.52
C ASN A 279 -17.60 18.12 -15.70
N SER A 280 -16.76 18.84 -14.95
CA SER A 280 -15.31 18.67 -14.97
C SER A 280 -14.67 19.05 -13.64
N PHE A 281 -13.47 18.54 -13.38
CA PHE A 281 -12.64 18.95 -12.25
C PHE A 281 -12.43 20.47 -12.24
N PHE A 282 -12.06 21.04 -13.40
CA PHE A 282 -11.81 22.48 -13.53
C PHE A 282 -13.03 23.32 -13.15
N SER A 283 -14.24 22.92 -13.58
CA SER A 283 -15.47 23.65 -13.22
C SER A 283 -15.80 23.59 -11.73
N TYR A 284 -15.42 22.51 -11.03
CA TYR A 284 -15.63 22.36 -9.59
C TYR A 284 -14.56 23.08 -8.76
N CYS A 285 -13.29 23.01 -9.18
CA CYS A 285 -12.13 23.43 -8.41
C CYS A 285 -11.54 24.78 -8.85
N GLN A 286 -12.33 25.67 -9.46
CA GLN A 286 -11.88 26.92 -10.08
C GLN A 286 -10.96 27.79 -9.20
N GLN A 287 -11.12 27.75 -7.87
CA GLN A 287 -10.38 28.53 -6.89
C GLN A 287 -9.64 27.64 -5.88
N GLY A 288 -9.33 26.41 -6.26
CA GLY A 288 -8.99 25.32 -5.34
C GLY A 288 -10.24 24.64 -4.80
N CYS A 289 -10.07 23.44 -4.25
CA CYS A 289 -11.14 22.64 -3.70
C CYS A 289 -10.60 21.57 -2.75
N VAL A 290 -11.49 20.99 -1.96
CA VAL A 290 -11.31 19.65 -1.39
C VAL A 290 -11.42 18.64 -2.53
N ALA A 291 -10.44 17.75 -2.65
CA ALA A 291 -10.42 16.69 -3.66
C ALA A 291 -10.76 15.31 -3.10
N GLY A 292 -10.53 15.11 -1.80
CA GLY A 292 -10.76 13.87 -1.08
C GLY A 292 -11.12 14.14 0.38
N LEU A 293 -11.77 13.16 1.00
CA LEU A 293 -12.00 13.14 2.43
C LEU A 293 -12.04 11.71 2.96
N SER A 294 -11.36 11.46 4.06
CA SER A 294 -11.38 10.16 4.73
C SER A 294 -11.85 10.28 6.18
N SER A 295 -12.35 9.16 6.71
CA SER A 295 -12.47 9.01 8.16
C SER A 295 -11.08 8.89 8.79
N GLY A 296 -10.86 9.57 9.91
CA GLY A 296 -9.65 9.47 10.73
C GLY A 296 -9.60 8.16 11.53
N SER A 297 -9.57 7.02 10.85
CA SER A 297 -9.49 5.70 11.46
C SER A 297 -8.17 5.51 12.22
N VAL A 298 -8.21 5.58 13.55
CA VAL A 298 -6.99 5.50 14.39
C VAL A 298 -6.59 4.07 14.79
N SER A 299 -7.51 3.10 14.71
CA SER A 299 -7.29 1.73 15.19
C SER A 299 -7.59 0.67 14.13
N PRO A 300 -6.80 -0.41 14.02
CA PRO A 300 -7.10 -1.51 13.11
C PRO A 300 -8.37 -2.26 13.54
N LYS A 301 -8.90 -2.04 14.74
CA LYS A 301 -10.14 -2.68 15.20
C LYS A 301 -11.40 -1.97 14.70
N ASP A 302 -11.29 -0.69 14.41
CA ASP A 302 -12.40 0.17 13.98
C ASP A 302 -12.71 -0.04 12.49
N SER A 303 -13.07 -1.28 12.12
CA SER A 303 -13.32 -1.62 10.71
C SER A 303 -14.37 -0.72 10.08
N PHE A 304 -15.35 -0.27 10.86
CA PHE A 304 -16.40 0.65 10.44
C PHE A 304 -15.93 2.01 9.89
N LEU A 305 -14.68 2.42 10.13
CA LEU A 305 -14.06 3.65 9.60
C LEU A 305 -13.12 3.39 8.41
N ARG A 306 -13.15 2.18 7.82
CA ARG A 306 -12.37 1.86 6.62
C ARG A 306 -13.06 2.40 5.38
N GLY A 307 -13.17 3.71 5.27
CA GLY A 307 -13.73 4.35 4.09
C GLY A 307 -13.29 5.79 3.88
N SER A 308 -13.29 6.17 2.61
CA SER A 308 -12.97 7.51 2.15
C SER A 308 -13.82 7.87 0.94
N ILE A 309 -13.77 9.13 0.52
CA ILE A 309 -14.42 9.63 -0.68
C ILE A 309 -13.49 10.57 -1.44
N GLY A 310 -13.71 10.73 -2.74
CA GLY A 310 -13.01 11.72 -3.54
C GLY A 310 -13.62 11.96 -4.91
N LEU A 311 -13.09 12.99 -5.58
CA LEU A 311 -13.54 13.36 -6.92
C LEU A 311 -13.18 12.27 -7.94
N GLY A 312 -14.17 11.84 -8.71
CA GLY A 312 -14.09 10.69 -9.63
C GLY A 312 -13.86 11.05 -11.10
N TYR A 313 -13.11 12.14 -11.37
CA TYR A 313 -12.72 12.51 -12.73
C TYR A 313 -11.60 11.60 -13.24
N PRO A 314 -11.56 11.25 -14.54
CA PRO A 314 -10.53 10.35 -15.06
C PRO A 314 -9.13 10.96 -14.99
N GLY A 315 -8.11 10.13 -14.72
CA GLY A 315 -6.70 10.52 -14.72
C GLY A 315 -5.92 10.15 -13.46
N GLU A 316 -4.63 10.49 -13.48
CA GLU A 316 -3.67 10.22 -12.41
C GLU A 316 -3.95 11.02 -11.13
N TYR A 317 -4.55 12.21 -11.26
CA TYR A 317 -4.88 13.05 -10.10
C TYR A 317 -5.84 12.34 -9.13
N THR A 318 -6.86 11.67 -9.67
CA THR A 318 -7.78 10.85 -8.86
C THR A 318 -7.08 9.62 -8.30
N ALA A 319 -6.11 9.04 -9.00
CA ALA A 319 -5.29 7.95 -8.46
C ALA A 319 -4.44 8.41 -7.27
N GLY A 320 -3.80 9.60 -7.37
CA GLY A 320 -3.06 10.22 -6.26
C GLY A 320 -3.96 10.51 -5.06
N THR A 321 -5.15 11.08 -5.29
CA THR A 321 -6.13 11.33 -4.22
C THR A 321 -6.59 10.01 -3.59
N PHE A 322 -6.83 8.96 -4.39
CA PHE A 322 -7.24 7.65 -3.91
C PHE A 322 -6.24 7.04 -2.93
N VAL A 323 -4.94 7.08 -3.23
CA VAL A 323 -3.91 6.55 -2.32
C VAL A 323 -3.72 7.44 -1.09
N HIS A 324 -3.81 8.76 -1.24
CA HIS A 324 -3.72 9.71 -0.12
C HIS A 324 -4.85 9.49 0.91
N GLU A 325 -6.10 9.46 0.45
CA GLU A 325 -7.25 9.25 1.32
C GLU A 325 -7.30 7.84 1.90
N THR A 326 -6.89 6.83 1.13
CA THR A 326 -6.74 5.47 1.67
C THR A 326 -5.68 5.46 2.78
N GLY A 327 -4.65 6.32 2.70
CA GLY A 327 -3.65 6.51 3.74
C GLY A 327 -4.27 6.98 5.05
N HIS A 328 -5.18 7.96 4.99
CA HIS A 328 -5.95 8.38 6.16
C HIS A 328 -6.87 7.27 6.71
N ALA A 329 -7.50 6.46 5.85
CA ALA A 329 -8.28 5.30 6.32
C ALA A 329 -7.40 4.23 7.00
N HIS A 330 -6.10 4.18 6.66
CA HIS A 330 -5.08 3.39 7.36
C HIS A 330 -4.57 4.05 8.65
N GLY A 331 -5.06 5.26 8.97
CA GLY A 331 -4.68 6.01 10.16
C GLY A 331 -3.46 6.89 9.99
N ARG A 332 -3.10 7.22 8.74
CA ARG A 332 -2.04 8.20 8.50
C ARG A 332 -2.54 9.63 8.67
N LEU A 333 -1.71 10.43 9.31
CA LEU A 333 -1.82 11.87 9.38
C LEU A 333 -1.00 12.50 8.25
N HIS A 334 -1.12 13.81 8.06
CA HIS A 334 -0.44 14.47 6.96
C HIS A 334 1.07 14.63 7.21
N ALA A 335 1.88 14.49 6.17
CA ALA A 335 3.27 14.90 6.18
C ALA A 335 3.38 16.45 6.13
N PRO A 336 4.43 17.06 6.70
CA PRO A 336 4.56 18.53 6.82
C PRO A 336 4.99 19.20 5.51
N CYS A 337 4.24 18.99 4.42
CA CYS A 337 4.48 19.65 3.13
C CYS A 337 3.23 20.40 2.60
N PRO A 338 2.99 21.64 3.08
CA PRO A 338 1.93 22.51 2.56
C PRO A 338 2.49 23.57 1.59
N PRO A 339 2.46 23.37 0.25
CA PRO A 339 3.00 24.35 -0.69
C PRO A 339 2.29 25.71 -0.63
N PHE A 340 1.05 25.74 -0.12
CA PHE A 340 0.24 26.96 0.08
C PHE A 340 0.05 27.33 1.57
N GLY A 341 0.91 26.80 2.44
CA GLY A 341 1.05 27.27 3.83
C GLY A 341 0.07 26.72 4.86
N GLN A 342 -0.94 25.93 4.46
CA GLN A 342 -1.83 25.26 5.40
C GLN A 342 -2.05 23.79 5.04
N ILE A 343 -1.90 22.94 6.04
CA ILE A 343 -2.30 21.54 6.04
C ILE A 343 -2.74 21.24 7.48
N GLN A 344 -3.89 20.60 7.63
CA GLN A 344 -4.44 20.27 8.94
C GLN A 344 -3.84 18.94 9.40
N SER A 345 -3.93 18.62 10.70
CA SER A 345 -3.60 17.27 11.18
C SER A 345 -2.21 16.77 10.74
N VAL A 346 -1.21 17.65 10.77
CA VAL A 346 0.20 17.28 10.53
C VAL A 346 0.62 16.27 11.57
N ASP A 347 1.25 15.19 11.13
CA ASP A 347 1.80 14.17 12.00
C ASP A 347 3.03 14.73 12.76
N PRO A 348 2.93 14.94 14.09
CA PRO A 348 4.05 15.49 14.85
C PRO A 348 5.23 14.51 14.96
N ALA A 349 5.03 13.24 14.63
CA ALA A 349 6.07 12.22 14.62
C ALA A 349 6.72 12.04 13.24
N PHE A 350 6.28 12.77 12.20
CA PHE A 350 6.88 12.69 10.88
C PHE A 350 8.34 13.21 10.93
N PRO A 351 9.34 12.41 10.51
CA PRO A 351 10.73 12.71 10.78
C PRO A 351 11.33 13.80 9.86
N TYR A 352 10.71 14.05 8.70
CA TYR A 352 11.23 14.97 7.70
C TYR A 352 10.43 16.27 7.68
N GLY A 353 11.02 17.35 8.18
CA GLY A 353 10.32 18.63 8.40
C GLY A 353 9.80 19.33 7.14
N ASP A 354 10.23 18.89 5.96
CA ASP A 354 9.77 19.35 4.64
C ASP A 354 8.88 18.32 3.93
N GLY A 355 8.50 17.23 4.61
CA GLY A 355 7.77 16.11 4.02
C GLY A 355 8.60 15.24 3.08
N GLY A 356 9.93 15.20 3.19
CA GLY A 356 10.79 14.32 2.40
C GLY A 356 10.47 12.82 2.55
N ILE A 357 11.11 12.00 1.71
CA ILE A 357 10.85 10.54 1.64
C ILE A 357 11.85 9.67 2.42
N GLY A 358 12.93 10.28 2.92
CA GLY A 358 13.92 9.62 3.79
C GLY A 358 14.97 8.78 3.09
N THR A 359 14.53 7.88 2.21
CA THR A 359 15.41 6.94 1.49
C THR A 359 15.08 6.90 -0.01
N TRP A 360 15.97 6.29 -0.80
CA TRP A 360 15.77 6.12 -2.23
C TRP A 360 14.50 5.35 -2.53
N GLY A 361 13.66 5.88 -3.42
CA GLY A 361 12.52 5.16 -3.96
C GLY A 361 12.88 4.40 -5.22
N TYR A 362 12.05 3.41 -5.56
CA TYR A 362 12.12 2.72 -6.84
C TYR A 362 10.72 2.38 -7.31
N ASP A 363 10.32 2.94 -8.46
CA ASP A 363 9.05 2.61 -9.09
C ASP A 363 9.19 1.29 -9.85
N LEU A 364 8.61 0.22 -9.28
CA LEU A 364 8.61 -1.13 -9.86
C LEU A 364 7.89 -1.19 -11.21
N LEU A 365 7.06 -0.21 -11.58
CA LEU A 365 6.32 -0.21 -12.85
C LEU A 365 7.07 0.51 -13.96
N THR A 366 7.76 1.60 -13.63
CA THR A 366 8.50 2.42 -14.61
C THR A 366 10.01 2.18 -14.59
N HIS A 367 10.49 1.41 -13.60
CA HIS A 367 11.89 1.08 -13.35
C HIS A 367 12.77 2.32 -13.12
N GLN A 368 12.23 3.30 -12.39
CA GLN A 368 12.91 4.57 -12.12
C GLN A 368 13.26 4.71 -10.64
N LEU A 369 14.47 5.21 -10.37
CA LEU A 369 14.89 5.63 -9.04
C LEU A 369 14.29 6.98 -8.68
N ILE A 370 13.89 7.13 -7.41
CA ILE A 370 13.40 8.38 -6.85
C ILE A 370 14.43 8.88 -5.83
N ASP A 371 15.05 10.02 -6.13
CA ASP A 371 16.06 10.66 -5.29
C ASP A 371 15.42 11.27 -4.03
N PRO A 372 15.83 10.85 -2.80
CA PRO A 372 15.30 11.41 -1.55
C PRO A 372 15.75 12.85 -1.30
N GLY A 373 16.85 13.30 -1.92
CA GLY A 373 17.29 14.70 -1.92
C GLY A 373 16.63 15.54 -3.01
N GLY A 374 15.80 14.93 -3.86
CA GLY A 374 15.12 15.57 -4.98
C GLY A 374 13.82 16.28 -4.60
N ALA A 375 12.95 16.45 -5.60
CA ALA A 375 11.68 17.17 -5.45
C ALA A 375 10.56 16.31 -4.81
N SER A 376 10.70 14.99 -4.80
CA SER A 376 9.64 14.09 -4.34
C SER A 376 9.38 14.21 -2.85
N LYS A 377 8.09 14.33 -2.49
CA LYS A 377 7.62 14.43 -1.10
C LYS A 377 6.67 13.29 -0.77
N ASP A 378 6.48 13.03 0.52
CA ASP A 378 5.59 11.97 0.98
C ASP A 378 4.16 12.17 0.47
N MET A 379 3.54 11.08 0.03
CA MET A 379 2.18 11.08 -0.52
C MET A 379 1.12 11.61 0.44
N MET A 380 1.38 11.68 1.75
CA MET A 380 0.50 12.27 2.75
C MET A 380 0.69 13.79 2.91
N GLY A 381 1.58 14.42 2.13
CA GLY A 381 1.66 15.87 2.00
C GLY A 381 0.81 16.38 0.83
N TYR A 382 0.87 17.69 0.56
CA TYR A 382 0.22 18.33 -0.60
C TYR A 382 1.23 18.81 -1.64
N CYS A 383 2.50 18.42 -1.53
CA CYS A 383 3.54 18.78 -2.45
C CYS A 383 3.68 17.74 -3.56
N ASP A 384 3.91 18.22 -4.78
CA ASP A 384 4.19 17.38 -5.94
C ASP A 384 5.65 17.57 -6.43
N PRO A 385 6.28 16.53 -7.00
CA PRO A 385 5.75 15.17 -7.16
C PRO A 385 5.68 14.39 -5.84
N THR A 386 4.77 13.42 -5.76
CA THR A 386 4.61 12.55 -4.57
C THR A 386 5.28 11.20 -4.74
N TRP A 387 5.83 10.69 -3.65
CA TRP A 387 6.27 9.31 -3.46
C TRP A 387 6.00 8.86 -2.01
N ILE A 388 6.15 7.59 -1.68
CA ILE A 388 6.00 7.12 -0.31
C ILE A 388 7.30 7.36 0.48
N SER A 389 7.23 7.85 1.74
CA SER A 389 8.39 7.86 2.64
C SER A 389 8.59 6.51 3.35
N ASP A 390 9.80 6.23 3.81
CA ASP A 390 10.08 5.07 4.67
C ASP A 390 9.22 5.02 5.94
N TYR A 391 8.96 6.20 6.54
CA TYR A 391 8.07 6.38 7.68
C TYR A 391 6.64 5.93 7.37
N THR A 392 6.05 6.48 6.31
CA THR A 392 4.68 6.16 5.92
C THR A 392 4.57 4.71 5.43
N TYR A 393 5.55 4.22 4.65
CA TYR A 393 5.60 2.83 4.18
C TYR A 393 5.56 1.84 5.35
N THR A 394 6.40 2.06 6.38
CA THR A 394 6.46 1.19 7.55
C THR A 394 5.17 1.23 8.36
N ALA A 395 4.59 2.42 8.54
CA ALA A 395 3.30 2.56 9.22
C ALA A 395 2.16 1.86 8.46
N LEU A 396 2.14 1.96 7.13
CA LEU A 396 1.18 1.25 6.29
C LEU A 396 1.37 -0.27 6.36
N PHE A 397 2.61 -0.76 6.35
CA PHE A 397 2.90 -2.19 6.47
C PHE A 397 2.32 -2.75 7.77
N ASN A 398 2.63 -2.10 8.89
CA ASN A 398 2.13 -2.49 10.20
C ASN A 398 0.60 -2.45 10.26
N ARG A 399 -0.03 -1.45 9.65
CA ARG A 399 -1.48 -1.34 9.58
C ARG A 399 -2.10 -2.47 8.76
N ILE A 400 -1.54 -2.77 7.59
CA ILE A 400 -2.06 -3.80 6.67
C ILE A 400 -1.89 -5.19 7.31
N ALA A 401 -0.71 -5.48 7.87
CA ALA A 401 -0.47 -6.70 8.65
C ALA A 401 -1.45 -6.84 9.82
N ALA A 402 -1.67 -5.75 10.58
CA ALA A 402 -2.64 -5.76 11.67
C ALA A 402 -4.07 -5.97 11.16
N VAL A 403 -4.49 -5.32 10.08
CA VAL A 403 -5.85 -5.46 9.51
C VAL A 403 -6.09 -6.88 9.02
N ASN A 404 -5.11 -7.46 8.31
CA ASN A 404 -5.18 -8.80 7.77
C ASN A 404 -5.08 -9.87 8.87
N GLY A 405 -4.27 -9.65 9.92
CA GLY A 405 -4.16 -10.54 11.08
C GLY A 405 -5.30 -10.38 12.11
N VAL A 406 -5.91 -9.20 12.23
CA VAL A 406 -7.06 -8.93 13.12
C VAL A 406 -8.34 -9.62 12.62
N ALA A 407 -8.43 -9.91 11.31
CA ALA A 407 -9.52 -10.72 10.76
C ALA A 407 -9.64 -12.09 11.47
N ASP A 408 -8.54 -12.63 12.00
CA ASP A 408 -8.50 -13.93 12.66
C ASP A 408 -8.79 -13.90 14.18
N VAL A 409 -8.66 -12.74 14.86
CA VAL A 409 -8.60 -12.68 16.34
C VAL A 409 -9.80 -12.00 17.01
N ILE A 410 -10.51 -11.06 16.36
CA ILE A 410 -11.56 -10.23 17.02
C ILE A 410 -12.97 -10.79 16.78
N THR A 411 -13.17 -12.10 16.89
CA THR A 411 -14.48 -12.74 16.70
C THR A 411 -15.30 -12.90 17.99
N LEU A 412 -14.73 -12.58 19.16
CA LEU A 412 -15.36 -12.89 20.46
C LEU A 412 -15.96 -11.70 21.22
N ALA A 413 -15.70 -10.45 20.82
CA ALA A 413 -16.29 -9.28 21.48
C ALA A 413 -17.71 -9.03 20.94
N PRO A 414 -18.73 -8.84 21.80
CA PRO A 414 -20.08 -8.56 21.33
C PRO A 414 -20.12 -7.24 20.56
N GLN A 415 -20.83 -7.22 19.44
CA GLN A 415 -21.15 -5.98 18.74
C GLN A 415 -22.15 -5.18 19.55
N LYS A 416 -21.84 -3.91 19.78
CA LYS A 416 -22.74 -2.92 20.38
C LYS A 416 -23.05 -1.86 19.34
N SER A 417 -24.28 -1.36 19.37
CA SER A 417 -24.67 -0.22 18.57
C SER A 417 -24.24 1.07 19.27
N TRP A 418 -23.76 2.02 18.49
CA TRP A 418 -23.28 3.34 18.93
C TRP A 418 -23.95 4.40 18.06
N GLN A 419 -24.61 5.37 18.69
CA GLN A 419 -25.19 6.48 17.95
C GLN A 419 -24.08 7.40 17.45
N THR A 420 -24.13 7.78 16.17
CA THR A 420 -23.18 8.72 15.60
C THR A 420 -23.76 10.13 15.64
N ILE A 421 -22.93 11.10 16.01
CA ILE A 421 -23.23 12.53 15.92
C ILE A 421 -22.17 13.15 15.01
N SER A 422 -22.59 13.64 13.85
CA SER A 422 -21.70 14.35 12.92
C SER A 422 -21.43 15.75 13.44
N ILE A 423 -20.19 16.20 13.27
CA ILE A 423 -19.77 17.57 13.54
C ILE A 423 -19.30 18.15 12.20
N ALA A 424 -20.06 19.11 11.66
CA ALA A 424 -19.66 19.81 10.44
C ALA A 424 -18.53 20.82 10.70
N ALA A 425 -17.96 21.38 9.63
CA ALA A 425 -16.85 22.31 9.72
C ALA A 425 -17.17 23.60 10.50
N ASP A 426 -18.43 24.04 10.51
CA ASP A 426 -18.89 25.19 11.30
C ASP A 426 -19.25 24.83 12.76
N GLY A 427 -19.08 23.56 13.14
CA GLY A 427 -19.42 23.01 14.44
C GLY A 427 -20.91 22.71 14.63
N SER A 428 -21.73 22.79 13.58
CA SER A 428 -23.10 22.31 13.64
C SER A 428 -23.12 20.79 13.85
N LEU A 429 -24.12 20.32 14.61
CA LEU A 429 -24.28 18.93 14.97
C LEU A 429 -25.44 18.32 14.19
N ALA A 430 -25.29 17.08 13.75
CA ALA A 430 -26.36 16.31 13.12
C ALA A 430 -26.40 14.88 13.67
N VAL A 431 -27.60 14.32 13.82
CA VAL A 431 -27.76 12.90 14.15
C VAL A 431 -27.40 12.09 12.91
N GLY A 432 -26.39 11.22 13.04
CA GLY A 432 -26.01 10.28 12.00
C GLY A 432 -26.67 8.91 12.17
N VAL A 433 -26.29 7.96 11.33
CA VAL A 433 -26.78 6.58 11.43
C VAL A 433 -25.95 5.80 12.46
N PRO A 434 -26.55 4.99 13.35
CA PRO A 434 -25.80 4.25 14.34
C PRO A 434 -24.86 3.22 13.71
N PHE A 435 -23.72 3.02 14.36
CA PHE A 435 -22.67 2.10 13.95
C PHE A 435 -22.59 0.88 14.87
N ARG A 436 -22.42 -0.31 14.29
CA ARG A 436 -22.16 -1.53 15.06
C ARG A 436 -20.67 -1.73 15.25
N VAL A 437 -20.20 -1.57 16.49
CA VAL A 437 -18.78 -1.63 16.85
C VAL A 437 -18.54 -2.82 17.76
N ARG A 438 -17.44 -3.55 17.55
CA ARG A 438 -17.00 -4.62 18.45
C ARG A 438 -16.27 -3.99 19.65
N GLY A 439 -16.86 -4.11 20.83
CA GLY A 439 -16.30 -3.49 22.04
C GLY A 439 -16.49 -1.97 22.10
N THR A 440 -15.47 -1.28 22.60
CA THR A 440 -15.46 0.18 22.76
C THR A 440 -14.71 0.80 21.57
N PRO A 441 -15.22 1.87 20.94
CA PRO A 441 -14.51 2.60 19.89
C PRO A 441 -13.18 3.15 20.39
N ASP A 442 -12.14 3.12 19.56
CA ASP A 442 -10.77 3.57 19.91
C ASP A 442 -10.52 5.07 19.61
N GLY A 443 -11.57 5.86 19.34
CA GLY A 443 -11.49 7.30 19.08
C GLY A 443 -11.08 8.13 20.31
N GLU A 444 -10.83 9.43 20.12
CA GLU A 444 -10.46 10.32 21.22
C GLU A 444 -11.66 10.48 22.19
N PRO A 445 -11.53 10.15 23.48
CA PRO A 445 -12.65 10.28 24.42
C PRO A 445 -13.04 11.75 24.60
N ARG A 446 -14.35 12.02 24.51
CA ARG A 446 -14.98 13.33 24.72
C ARG A 446 -16.12 13.18 25.72
N GLU A 447 -16.27 14.16 26.60
CA GLU A 447 -17.47 14.24 27.44
C GLU A 447 -18.65 14.73 26.60
N VAL A 448 -19.76 14.01 26.69
CA VAL A 448 -21.04 14.37 26.06
C VAL A 448 -22.11 14.41 27.13
N GLU A 449 -22.76 15.56 27.26
CA GLU A 449 -23.92 15.65 28.15
C GLU A 449 -25.17 15.23 27.41
N VAL A 450 -25.99 14.40 28.05
CA VAL A 450 -27.28 13.95 27.53
C VAL A 450 -28.38 14.52 28.41
N THR A 451 -29.31 15.23 27.78
CA THR A 451 -30.50 15.76 28.45
C THR A 451 -31.59 14.71 28.40
N GLY A 452 -31.92 14.15 29.56
CA GLY A 452 -32.95 13.15 29.76
C GLY A 452 -34.35 13.73 29.97
N PRO A 453 -35.32 12.88 30.35
CA PRO A 453 -36.68 13.29 30.69
C PRO A 453 -36.68 14.36 31.80
N GLY A 454 -37.59 15.34 31.69
CA GLY A 454 -37.76 16.38 32.70
C GLY A 454 -36.59 17.36 32.83
N GLY A 455 -35.63 17.36 31.89
CA GLY A 455 -34.46 18.25 31.93
C GLY A 455 -33.32 17.73 32.83
N SER A 456 -33.38 16.46 33.24
CA SER A 456 -32.23 15.81 33.90
C SER A 456 -31.02 15.79 32.96
N SER A 457 -29.81 15.95 33.50
CA SER A 457 -28.58 15.90 32.71
C SER A 457 -27.67 14.82 33.26
N ARG A 458 -27.03 14.06 32.36
CA ARG A 458 -26.03 13.04 32.66
C ARG A 458 -24.88 13.11 31.65
N THR A 459 -23.67 12.79 32.09
CA THR A 459 -22.51 12.74 31.19
C THR A 459 -22.24 11.32 30.74
N VAL A 460 -21.87 11.17 29.46
CA VAL A 460 -21.33 9.93 28.89
C VAL A 460 -20.02 10.21 28.18
N THR A 461 -19.20 9.18 28.03
CA THR A 461 -18.03 9.21 27.17
C THR A 461 -18.46 8.94 25.73
N GLY A 462 -18.27 9.92 24.85
CA GLY A 462 -18.26 9.75 23.40
C GLY A 462 -16.84 9.57 22.87
N TYR A 463 -16.70 9.02 21.66
CA TYR A 463 -15.41 8.78 21.01
C TYR A 463 -15.35 9.55 19.69
N PHE A 464 -14.46 10.53 19.62
CA PHE A 464 -14.33 11.44 18.50
C PHE A 464 -13.31 10.95 17.46
N TYR A 465 -13.69 11.07 16.20
CA TYR A 465 -12.86 10.79 15.04
C TYR A 465 -12.86 12.02 14.13
N PRO A 466 -11.72 12.69 13.94
CA PRO A 466 -11.64 13.85 13.07
C PRO A 466 -11.73 13.45 11.59
N TYR A 467 -12.19 14.38 10.78
CA TYR A 467 -12.03 14.34 9.33
C TYR A 467 -10.61 14.75 8.92
N SER A 468 -10.12 14.23 7.77
CA SER A 468 -8.73 14.44 7.33
C SER A 468 -8.45 15.85 6.81
N HIS A 469 -9.31 16.40 5.94
CA HIS A 469 -9.03 17.64 5.18
C HIS A 469 -9.95 18.82 5.53
N ILE A 470 -11.00 18.58 6.30
CA ILE A 470 -11.95 19.61 6.72
C ILE A 470 -12.10 19.58 8.24
N PRO A 471 -12.38 20.74 8.88
CA PRO A 471 -12.75 20.75 10.28
C PRO A 471 -14.01 19.90 10.52
N GLY A 472 -14.12 19.37 11.74
CA GLY A 472 -15.23 18.52 12.14
C GLY A 472 -14.83 17.04 12.20
N GLY A 473 -15.83 16.17 12.15
CA GLY A 473 -15.65 14.74 12.32
C GLY A 473 -16.92 14.09 12.80
N MET A 474 -16.77 13.00 13.54
CA MET A 474 -17.91 12.29 14.13
C MET A 474 -17.62 11.86 15.56
N VAL A 475 -18.64 11.88 16.40
CA VAL A 475 -18.59 11.35 17.77
C VAL A 475 -19.51 10.14 17.85
N LEU A 476 -18.98 9.00 18.28
CA LEU A 476 -19.77 7.84 18.66
C LEU A 476 -20.12 7.93 20.13
N ILE A 477 -21.41 7.97 20.45
CA ILE A 477 -21.92 7.94 21.82
C ILE A 477 -22.67 6.63 22.07
N PRO A 478 -22.76 6.16 23.34
CA PRO A 478 -23.67 5.08 23.68
C PRO A 478 -25.09 5.41 23.20
N GLU A 479 -25.84 4.40 22.76
CA GLU A 479 -27.23 4.62 22.31
C GLU A 479 -28.02 5.44 23.34
N PRO A 480 -28.70 6.51 22.90
CA PRO A 480 -29.60 7.26 23.77
C PRO A 480 -30.66 6.34 24.40
N GLN A 481 -30.94 6.59 25.67
CA GLN A 481 -31.98 5.89 26.43
C GLN A 481 -33.35 6.44 26.06
N ALA A 482 -34.39 5.62 26.28
CA ALA A 482 -35.76 6.04 26.05
C ALA A 482 -36.09 7.32 26.85
N GLY A 483 -36.48 8.39 26.14
CA GLY A 483 -36.83 9.68 26.74
C GLY A 483 -35.68 10.68 26.83
N ASP A 484 -34.46 10.32 26.40
CA ASP A 484 -33.42 11.29 26.07
C ASP A 484 -33.92 12.23 24.98
N ARG A 485 -33.59 13.52 25.11
CA ARG A 485 -34.13 14.61 24.27
C ARG A 485 -33.07 15.38 23.50
N ALA A 486 -31.85 15.42 24.02
CA ALA A 486 -30.78 16.19 23.41
C ALA A 486 -29.40 15.74 23.87
N VAL A 487 -28.38 16.09 23.10
CA VAL A 487 -26.97 16.01 23.47
C VAL A 487 -26.29 17.36 23.41
N ARG A 488 -25.27 17.56 24.26
CA ARG A 488 -24.39 18.71 24.24
C ARG A 488 -22.94 18.27 24.10
N ILE A 489 -22.27 18.74 23.04
CA ILE A 489 -20.88 18.43 22.70
C ILE A 489 -20.14 19.75 22.48
N GLY A 490 -19.07 20.01 23.24
CA GLY A 490 -18.28 21.25 23.09
C GLY A 490 -19.11 22.53 23.22
N GLY A 491 -20.16 22.53 24.05
CA GLY A 491 -21.08 23.65 24.23
C GLY A 491 -22.18 23.81 23.16
N ARG A 492 -22.18 22.98 22.11
CA ARG A 492 -23.22 22.94 21.06
C ARG A 492 -24.32 21.96 21.44
N HIS A 493 -25.57 22.30 21.18
CA HIS A 493 -26.75 21.49 21.53
C HIS A 493 -27.40 20.89 20.28
N LEU A 494 -27.80 19.62 20.34
CA LEU A 494 -28.51 18.90 19.30
C LEU A 494 -29.70 18.16 19.92
N ALA A 495 -30.91 18.37 19.39
CA ALA A 495 -32.06 17.56 19.74
C ALA A 495 -31.92 16.15 19.15
N LEU A 496 -32.27 15.13 19.94
CA LEU A 496 -32.22 13.72 19.55
C LEU A 496 -33.55 13.22 18.97
#